data_AF-A0A3M5IRZ0-F1
#
_entry.id   AF-A0A3M5IRZ0-F1
#
_cell.length_a   1.000
_cell.length_b   1.000
_cell.length_c   1.000
_cell.angle_alpha   90.00
_cell.angle_beta   90.00
_cell.angle_gamma   90.00
#
_symmetry.space_group_name_H-M   'P 1'
#
loop_
_entity.id
_entity.type
_entity.pdbx_description
1 polymer ?
#
loop_
_entity_poly.entity_id
_entity_poly.type
_entity_poly.pdbx_seq_one_letter_code
_entity_poly.pdbx_strand_id
1 'polypeptide(L)' 'MTSESVYCDIQMTIEEAVEMLEVLRALREAGGYLALEDKFRDMQTQLTDSISYAASDRIGLLQSKPKH' A
#
# COMPACT_ATOMS: atom_id res chain seq x y z
N MET A 1 8.37 15.87 -21.45
CA MET A 1 9.27 14.93 -20.77
C MET A 1 8.43 13.75 -20.35
N THR A 2 8.59 12.59 -21.00
CA THR A 2 7.90 11.37 -20.59
C THR A 2 8.47 10.96 -19.24
N SER A 3 7.63 10.95 -18.22
CA SER A 3 7.99 10.44 -16.90
C SER A 3 8.50 9.00 -17.07
N GLU A 4 9.75 8.72 -16.68
CA GLU A 4 10.32 7.36 -16.62
C GLU A 4 9.69 6.51 -15.49
N SER A 5 8.51 6.90 -15.01
CA SER A 5 7.77 6.22 -13.95
C SER A 5 7.10 4.96 -14.49
N VAL A 6 7.28 3.85 -13.77
CA VAL A 6 6.48 2.64 -13.96
C VAL A 6 5.20 2.77 -13.14
N TYR A 7 4.04 2.57 -13.78
CA TYR A 7 2.75 2.51 -13.11
C TYR A 7 2.36 1.06 -12.85
N CYS A 8 2.10 0.72 -11.60
CA CYS A 8 1.62 -0.60 -11.18
C CYS A 8 0.28 -0.45 -10.48
N ASP A 9 -0.77 -1.06 -11.02
CA ASP A 9 -2.05 -1.26 -10.33
C ASP A 9 -2.12 -2.73 -9.90
N ILE A 10 -2.12 -2.99 -8.59
CA ILE A 10 -2.06 -4.34 -8.04
C ILE A 10 -3.32 -4.59 -7.22
N GLN A 11 -4.14 -5.52 -7.69
CA GLN A 11 -5.26 -6.06 -6.94
C GLN A 11 -4.77 -7.28 -6.14
N MET A 12 -5.14 -7.33 -4.87
CA MET A 12 -4.77 -8.40 -3.94
C MET A 12 -5.82 -8.54 -2.85
N THR A 13 -5.83 -9.68 -2.15
CA THR A 13 -6.67 -9.89 -0.96
C THR A 13 -6.15 -9.09 0.23
N ILE A 14 -6.96 -9.00 1.31
CA ILE A 14 -6.51 -8.37 2.55
C ILE A 14 -5.32 -9.14 3.15
N GLU A 15 -5.37 -10.48 3.10
CA GLU A 15 -4.30 -11.34 3.60
C GLU A 15 -2.97 -11.09 2.84
N GLU A 16 -3.02 -11.04 1.51
CA GLU A 16 -1.85 -10.73 0.67
C GLU A 16 -1.32 -9.32 0.93
N ALA A 17 -2.21 -8.33 1.14
CA ALA A 17 -1.81 -6.96 1.46
C ALA A 17 -1.11 -6.86 2.83
N VAL A 18 -1.55 -7.63 3.82
CA VAL A 18 -0.92 -7.70 5.15
C VAL A 18 0.47 -8.34 5.04
N GLU A 19 0.61 -9.46 4.32
CA GLU A 19 1.92 -10.08 4.08
C GLU A 19 2.87 -9.12 3.36
N MET A 20 2.39 -8.40 2.34
CA MET A 20 3.20 -7.41 1.62
C MET A 20 3.64 -6.26 2.53
N LEU A 21 2.79 -5.83 3.47
CA LEU A 21 3.14 -4.79 4.44
C LEU A 21 4.29 -5.25 5.37
N GLU A 22 4.27 -6.50 5.81
CA GLU A 22 5.34 -7.09 6.63
C GLU A 22 6.67 -7.14 5.87
N VAL A 23 6.64 -7.55 4.60
CA VAL A 23 7.83 -7.54 3.73
C VAL A 23 8.40 -6.13 3.58
N LEU A 24 7.56 -5.13 3.32
CA LEU A 24 8.01 -3.74 3.20
C LEU A 24 8.62 -3.22 4.51
N ARG A 25 8.09 -3.61 5.66
CA ARG A 25 8.67 -3.25 6.98
C ARG A 25 10.05 -3.84 7.15
N ALA A 26 10.20 -5.13 6.87
CA ALA A 26 11.50 -5.81 6.94
C ALA A 26 12.54 -5.19 6.01
N LEU A 27 12.14 -4.82 4.77
CA LEU A 27 13.03 -4.17 3.80
C LEU A 27 13.51 -2.78 4.26
N ARG A 28 12.61 -1.99 4.87
CA ARG A 28 12.97 -0.68 5.45
C ARG A 28 13.89 -0.81 6.65
N GLU A 29 13.57 -1.73 7.57
CA GLU A 29 14.37 -1.99 8.77
C GLU A 29 15.78 -2.51 8.44
N ALA A 30 15.92 -3.28 7.35
CA ALA A 30 17.22 -3.72 6.84
C ALA A 30 18.10 -2.56 6.35
N GLY A 31 17.53 -1.38 6.04
CA GLY A 31 18.27 -0.15 5.77
C GLY A 31 19.15 -0.15 4.51
N GLY A 32 19.00 -1.13 3.62
CA GLY A 32 19.88 -1.35 2.46
C GLY A 32 19.47 -0.60 1.18
N TYR A 33 18.29 0.02 1.15
CA TYR A 33 17.66 0.50 -0.08
C TYR A 33 17.31 2.00 -0.03
N LEU A 34 18.32 2.86 0.14
CA LEU A 34 18.13 4.31 0.29
C LEU A 34 17.31 4.96 -0.83
N ALA A 35 17.50 4.54 -2.08
CA ALA A 35 16.77 5.07 -3.23
C ALA A 35 15.28 4.67 -3.23
N LEU A 36 14.90 3.64 -2.47
CA LEU A 36 13.54 3.13 -2.38
C LEU A 36 12.86 3.49 -1.06
N GLU A 37 13.56 4.11 -0.10
CA GLU A 37 13.02 4.37 1.25
C GLU A 37 11.71 5.18 1.19
N ASP A 38 11.70 6.24 0.38
CA ASP A 38 10.49 7.04 0.17
C ASP A 38 9.38 6.23 -0.49
N LYS A 39 9.72 5.35 -1.44
CA LYS A 39 8.72 4.49 -2.11
C LYS A 39 8.17 3.42 -1.19
N PHE A 40 9.01 2.81 -0.35
CA PHE A 40 8.55 1.85 0.65
C PHE A 40 7.63 2.50 1.67
N ARG A 41 7.93 3.71 2.13
CA ARG A 41 7.04 4.48 3.00
C ARG A 41 5.70 4.77 2.31
N ASP A 42 5.73 5.25 1.06
CA ASP A 42 4.52 5.51 0.28
C ASP A 42 3.66 4.25 0.13
N MET A 43 4.28 3.12 -0.25
CA MET A 43 3.60 1.83 -0.41
C MET A 43 3.01 1.33 0.92
N GLN A 44 3.72 1.49 2.03
CA GLN A 44 3.20 1.10 3.35
C GLN A 44 1.98 1.92 3.74
N THR A 45 1.98 3.23 3.49
CA THR A 45 0.81 4.09 3.75
C THR A 45 -0.36 3.66 2.88
N GLN A 46 -0.16 3.52 1.57
CA GLN A 46 -1.22 3.13 0.63
C GLN A 46 -1.83 1.76 0.95
N LEU A 47 -1.00 0.77 1.29
CA LEU A 47 -1.48 -0.55 1.70
C LEU A 47 -2.25 -0.48 3.03
N THR A 48 -1.75 0.27 4.01
CA THR A 48 -2.43 0.43 5.31
C THR A 48 -3.80 1.08 5.13
N ASP A 49 -3.90 2.12 4.32
CA ASP A 49 -5.15 2.82 4.01
C ASP A 49 -6.11 1.90 3.24
N SER A 50 -5.60 1.16 2.26
CA SER A 50 -6.40 0.23 1.45
C SER A 50 -6.95 -0.94 2.27
N ILE A 51 -6.13 -1.51 3.17
CA ILE A 51 -6.58 -2.54 4.12
C ILE A 51 -7.64 -1.97 5.05
N SER A 52 -7.42 -0.77 5.60
CA SER A 52 -8.38 -0.12 6.51
C SER A 52 -9.71 0.15 5.82
N TYR A 53 -9.67 0.60 4.56
CA TYR A 53 -10.85 0.78 3.72
C TYR A 53 -11.56 -0.55 3.47
N ALA A 54 -10.85 -1.57 2.98
CA ALA A 54 -11.43 -2.88 2.67
C ALA A 54 -12.02 -3.57 3.90
N ALA A 55 -11.34 -3.47 5.06
CA ALA A 55 -11.83 -4.01 6.32
C ALA A 55 -13.07 -3.25 6.82
N SER A 56 -13.10 -1.92 6.67
CA SER A 56 -14.26 -1.10 7.06
C SER A 56 -15.46 -1.33 6.15
N ASP A 57 -15.23 -1.54 4.84
CA ASP A 57 -16.26 -1.91 3.87
C ASP A 57 -16.84 -3.29 4.19
N ARG A 58 -15.98 -4.27 4.53
CA ARG A 58 -16.40 -5.62 4.95
C ARG A 58 -17.26 -5.62 6.23
N ILE A 59 -17.04 -4.68 7.14
CA ILE A 59 -17.82 -4.51 8.39
C ILE A 59 -19.05 -3.61 8.16
N GLY A 60 -19.24 -3.07 6.95
CA GLY A 60 -20.39 -2.23 6.60
C GLY A 60 -20.32 -0.80 7.17
N LEU A 61 -19.14 -0.34 7.60
CA LEU A 61 -18.92 0.96 8.22
C LEU A 61 -18.71 2.10 7.20
N LEU A 62 -18.45 1.79 5.93
CA LEU A 62 -18.27 2.79 4.88
C LEU A 62 -19.54 2.97 4.04
N GLN A 63 -20.46 3.79 4.55
CA GLN A 63 -21.47 4.43 3.72
C GLN A 63 -20.80 5.62 3.01
N SER A 64 -20.49 5.45 1.72
CA SER A 64 -20.02 6.44 0.72
C SER A 64 -18.53 6.39 0.34
N LYS A 65 -18.30 6.04 -0.93
CA LYS A 65 -17.02 6.21 -1.65
C LYS A 65 -16.59 7.69 -1.63
N PRO A 66 -15.30 8.01 -1.47
CA PRO A 66 -14.78 9.32 -1.87
C PRO A 66 -14.91 9.44 -3.39
N LYS A 67 -15.55 10.51 -3.85
CA LYS A 67 -15.55 10.88 -5.27
C LYS A 67 -14.15 11.35 -5.66
N HIS A 68 -13.58 10.72 -6.67
CA HIS A 68 -12.43 11.23 -7.43
C HIS A 68 -12.80 12.55 -8.13
#